data_AF-A0A7J3JFF1-F1
#
_entry.id   AF-A0A7J3JFF1-F1
#
_cell.length_a   1.000
_cell.length_b   1.000
_cell.length_c   1.000
_cell.angle_alpha   90.00
_cell.angle_beta   90.00
_cell.angle_gamma   90.00
#
_symmetry.space_group_name_H-M   'P 1'
#
loop_
_entity.id
_entity.type
_entity.pdbx_description
1 polymer ?
#
loop_
_entity_poly.entity_id
_entity_poly.type
_entity_poly.pdbx_seq_one_letter_code
_entity_poly.pdbx_strand_id
1 'polypeptide(L)'
;MGASDRFKYNFGLELAMWNLFGRKQFEGEAASFESPPFTKECLLKSVDKIRKRLLDIPMDERLTFTLGNTIDSLEYQVKEISESKNNDWALITELLNLIVLLLGFDRCDGKTHRNVIFFQTKGEEQEDARYMMGDREYYDHYRLEEKRRVMLVNQLYQNKVPKHQIASLLGLSIKRVNQILGVIAIIEKENGRKIPKFE
;
A
#
# COMPACT_ATOMS: atom_id res chain seq x y z
N MET A 1 -16.76 -9.64 35.81
CA MET A 1 -15.92 -9.93 34.63
C MET A 1 -14.79 -8.92 34.64
N GLY A 2 -13.59 -9.36 34.97
CA GLY A 2 -12.43 -8.48 35.18
C GLY A 2 -11.99 -7.81 33.89
N ALA A 3 -11.44 -6.60 34.01
CA ALA A 3 -10.96 -5.76 32.92
C ALA A 3 -9.74 -6.32 32.14
N SER A 4 -9.32 -7.58 32.35
CA SER A 4 -7.97 -8.03 31.98
C SER A 4 -7.75 -8.55 30.56
N ASP A 5 -8.80 -8.75 29.73
CA ASP A 5 -8.63 -9.36 28.39
C ASP A 5 -8.91 -8.41 27.22
N ARG A 6 -9.26 -7.15 27.50
CA ARG A 6 -9.62 -6.17 26.46
C ARG A 6 -8.39 -5.57 25.78
N PHE A 7 -7.43 -5.10 26.57
CA PHE A 7 -6.16 -4.57 26.08
C PHE A 7 -5.10 -5.65 26.26
N LYS A 8 -4.48 -6.04 25.15
CA LYS A 8 -3.56 -7.17 25.06
C LYS A 8 -2.53 -6.93 23.97
N TYR A 9 -1.45 -7.69 23.98
CA TYR A 9 -0.55 -7.80 22.84
C TYR A 9 -1.33 -7.91 21.52
N ASN A 10 -1.12 -6.96 20.61
CA ASN A 10 -1.89 -6.87 19.37
C ASN A 10 -1.03 -6.54 18.16
N PHE A 11 -0.42 -7.60 17.59
CA PHE A 11 0.35 -7.49 16.36
C PHE A 11 -0.48 -7.04 15.15
N GLY A 12 -1.78 -7.37 15.11
CA GLY A 12 -2.66 -6.92 14.03
C GLY A 12 -2.81 -5.40 14.01
N LEU A 13 -2.95 -4.79 15.20
CA LEU A 13 -3.00 -3.34 15.33
C LEU A 13 -1.64 -2.70 15.00
N GLU A 14 -0.53 -3.34 15.38
CA GLU A 14 0.82 -2.90 14.98
C GLU A 14 0.97 -2.82 13.45
N LEU A 15 0.57 -3.89 12.74
CA LEU A 15 0.60 -3.91 11.28
C LEU A 15 -0.30 -2.83 10.66
N ALA A 16 -1.46 -2.55 11.25
CA ALA A 16 -2.32 -1.46 10.81
C ALA A 16 -1.63 -0.10 11.02
N MET A 17 -0.90 0.09 12.12
CA MET A 17 -0.11 1.30 12.34
C MET A 17 1.06 1.40 11.36
N TRP A 18 1.69 0.28 10.95
CA TRP A 18 2.70 0.29 9.90
C TRP A 18 2.13 0.78 8.57
N ASN A 19 0.93 0.33 8.20
CA ASN A 19 0.27 0.80 6.98
C ASN A 19 -0.06 2.29 7.04
N LEU A 20 -0.46 2.80 8.21
CA LEU A 20 -0.82 4.21 8.36
C LEU A 20 0.39 5.13 8.50
N PHE A 21 1.42 4.74 9.23
CA PHE A 21 2.51 5.63 9.66
C PHE A 21 3.91 5.20 9.18
N GLY A 22 4.01 4.03 8.58
CA GLY A 22 5.28 3.40 8.21
C GLY A 22 5.85 2.51 9.31
N ARG A 23 6.50 1.42 8.92
CA ARG A 23 7.04 0.39 9.83
C ARG A 23 7.95 0.97 10.91
N LYS A 24 8.89 1.84 10.54
CA LYS A 24 9.93 2.36 11.46
C LYS A 24 9.37 3.06 12.71
N GLN A 25 8.15 3.58 12.66
CA GLN A 25 7.57 4.34 13.76
C GLN A 25 6.87 3.44 14.80
N PHE A 26 6.45 2.23 14.41
CA PHE A 26 5.61 1.36 15.24
C PHE A 26 6.14 -0.07 15.34
N GLU A 27 7.34 -0.34 14.82
CA GLU A 27 7.98 -1.65 14.92
C GLU A 27 8.32 -2.00 16.38
N GLY A 28 7.79 -3.14 16.84
CA GLY A 28 7.97 -3.62 18.21
C GLY A 28 6.93 -3.11 19.21
N GLU A 29 5.94 -2.34 18.77
CA GLU A 29 4.94 -1.71 19.66
C GLU A 29 3.72 -2.60 19.95
N ALA A 30 3.66 -3.85 19.47
CA ALA A 30 2.50 -4.72 19.71
C ALA A 30 2.14 -4.91 21.19
N ALA A 31 3.14 -4.96 22.09
CA ALA A 31 2.92 -5.08 23.53
C ALA A 31 2.40 -3.77 24.15
N SER A 32 2.73 -2.62 23.58
CA SER A 32 2.30 -1.30 24.07
C SER A 32 0.79 -1.10 23.99
N PHE A 33 0.08 -1.87 23.14
CA PHE A 33 -1.39 -1.87 23.07
C PHE A 33 -2.08 -2.53 24.27
N GLU A 34 -1.33 -3.13 25.19
CA GLU A 34 -1.84 -3.50 26.52
C GLU A 34 -2.22 -2.28 27.35
N SER A 35 -1.65 -1.11 27.04
CA SER A 35 -1.95 0.16 27.69
C SER A 35 -3.16 0.85 27.00
N PRO A 36 -4.29 1.06 27.69
CA PRO A 36 -5.41 1.82 27.16
C PRO A 36 -5.04 3.26 26.77
N PRO A 37 -4.26 4.03 27.56
CA PRO A 37 -3.80 5.36 27.15
C PRO A 37 -3.01 5.36 25.84
N PHE A 38 -2.09 4.39 25.66
CA PHE A 38 -1.31 4.26 24.44
C PHE A 38 -2.20 3.91 23.24
N THR A 39 -3.10 2.94 23.40
CA THR A 39 -4.06 2.54 22.38
C THR A 39 -4.94 3.72 21.95
N LYS A 40 -5.45 4.47 22.91
CA LYS A 40 -6.24 5.69 22.67
C LYS A 40 -5.45 6.73 21.89
N GLU A 41 -4.21 7.01 22.29
CA GLU A 41 -3.34 7.97 21.58
C GLU A 41 -3.11 7.54 20.13
N CYS A 42 -2.77 6.27 19.90
CA CYS A 42 -2.51 5.73 18.57
C CYS A 42 -3.75 5.83 17.67
N LEU A 43 -4.91 5.42 18.18
CA LEU A 43 -6.16 5.51 17.41
C LEU A 43 -6.57 6.96 17.12
N LEU A 44 -6.34 7.91 18.04
CA LEU A 44 -6.59 9.33 17.77
C LEU A 44 -5.68 9.86 16.65
N LYS A 45 -4.39 9.48 16.65
CA LYS A 45 -3.47 9.80 15.56
C LYS A 45 -3.96 9.20 14.24
N SER A 46 -4.48 7.97 14.26
CA SER A 46 -5.02 7.31 13.06
C SER A 46 -6.23 8.06 12.51
N VAL A 47 -7.16 8.45 13.37
CA VAL A 47 -8.35 9.22 12.99
C VAL A 47 -7.97 10.56 12.36
N ASP A 48 -7.04 11.30 12.94
CA ASP A 48 -6.55 12.57 12.38
C ASP A 48 -5.88 12.37 11.00
N LYS A 49 -5.07 11.32 10.84
CA LYS A 49 -4.42 11.01 9.57
C LYS A 49 -5.43 10.63 8.47
N ILE A 50 -6.43 9.81 8.82
CA ILE A 50 -7.53 9.45 7.92
C ILE A 50 -8.33 10.70 7.52
N ARG A 51 -8.68 11.55 8.48
CA ARG A 51 -9.39 12.82 8.23
C ARG A 51 -8.64 13.69 7.23
N LYS A 52 -7.34 13.92 7.45
CA LYS A 52 -6.49 14.70 6.54
C LYS A 52 -6.50 14.11 5.13
N ARG A 53 -6.31 12.80 5.00
CA ARG A 53 -6.32 12.14 3.68
C ARG A 53 -7.66 12.28 2.97
N LEU A 54 -8.78 12.20 3.69
CA LEU A 54 -10.11 12.34 3.09
C LEU A 54 -10.38 13.76 2.59
N LEU A 55 -9.84 14.79 3.24
CA LEU A 55 -9.93 16.17 2.74
C LEU A 55 -9.21 16.37 1.40
N ASP A 56 -8.17 15.57 1.12
CA ASP A 56 -7.41 15.64 -0.13
C ASP A 56 -8.09 14.90 -1.30
N ILE A 57 -9.11 14.07 -1.04
CA ILE A 57 -9.78 13.28 -2.06
C ILE A 57 -10.99 14.07 -2.57
N PRO A 58 -11.08 14.36 -3.89
CA PRO A 58 -12.26 15.00 -4.46
C PRO A 58 -13.50 14.13 -4.25
N MET A 59 -14.51 14.67 -3.58
CA MET A 59 -15.76 13.98 -3.24
C MET A 59 -16.96 14.91 -3.42
N ASP A 60 -18.15 14.34 -3.66
CA ASP A 60 -19.40 15.10 -3.63
C ASP A 60 -19.73 15.61 -2.22
N GLU A 61 -20.41 16.75 -2.11
CA GLU A 61 -20.71 17.41 -0.83
C GLU A 61 -21.43 16.49 0.17
N ARG A 62 -22.35 15.65 -0.32
CA ARG A 62 -23.10 14.72 0.53
C ARG A 62 -22.19 13.63 1.10
N LEU A 63 -21.29 13.07 0.30
CA LEU A 63 -20.30 12.10 0.78
C LEU A 63 -19.33 12.75 1.77
N THR A 64 -18.82 13.95 1.46
CA THR A 64 -17.94 14.73 2.35
C THR A 64 -18.59 14.96 3.72
N PHE A 65 -19.84 15.42 3.74
CA PHE A 65 -20.58 15.65 4.99
C PHE A 65 -20.80 14.36 5.78
N THR A 66 -21.19 13.27 5.10
CA THR A 66 -21.49 12.00 5.78
C THR A 66 -20.22 11.38 6.35
N LEU A 67 -19.12 11.36 5.58
CA LEU A 67 -17.82 10.90 6.05
C LEU A 67 -17.31 11.75 7.23
N GLY A 68 -17.45 13.07 7.16
CA GLY A 68 -17.09 13.97 8.26
C GLY A 68 -17.77 13.59 9.57
N ASN A 69 -19.09 13.41 9.55
CA ASN A 69 -19.84 12.99 10.75
C ASN A 69 -19.41 11.61 11.27
N THR A 70 -19.15 10.64 10.38
CA THR A 70 -18.67 9.31 10.78
C THR A 70 -17.30 9.38 11.44
N ILE A 71 -16.38 10.21 10.92
CA ILE A 71 -15.06 10.42 11.52
C ILE A 71 -15.17 11.10 12.88
N ASP A 72 -16.04 12.11 13.02
CA ASP A 72 -16.24 12.79 14.29
C ASP A 72 -16.85 11.86 15.35
N SER A 73 -17.79 10.99 14.95
CA SER A 73 -18.31 9.94 15.84
C SER A 73 -17.21 8.95 16.23
N LEU A 74 -16.39 8.50 15.27
CA LEU A 74 -15.26 7.62 15.54
C LEU A 74 -14.26 8.26 16.51
N GLU A 75 -13.90 9.54 16.33
CA GLU A 75 -13.03 10.27 17.23
C GLU A 75 -13.60 10.32 18.65
N TYR A 76 -14.90 10.62 18.76
CA TYR A 76 -15.60 10.61 20.05
C TYR A 76 -15.52 9.24 20.72
N GLN A 77 -15.77 8.15 19.99
CA GLN A 77 -15.62 6.80 20.56
C GLN A 77 -14.17 6.54 20.98
N VAL A 78 -13.17 6.91 20.18
CA VAL A 78 -11.77 6.71 20.58
C VAL A 78 -11.44 7.50 21.86
N LYS A 79 -11.97 8.72 22.02
CA LYS A 79 -11.78 9.53 23.24
C LYS A 79 -12.34 8.84 24.49
N GLU A 80 -13.36 8.02 24.36
CA GLU A 80 -14.01 7.33 25.46
C GLU A 80 -13.32 6.01 25.88
N ILE A 81 -12.27 5.59 25.15
CA ILE A 81 -11.47 4.41 25.50
C ILE A 81 -10.86 4.59 26.89
N SER A 82 -11.21 3.66 27.78
CA SER A 82 -10.69 3.55 29.15
C SER A 82 -10.85 2.13 29.66
N GLU A 83 -10.19 1.77 30.76
CA GLU A 83 -10.33 0.45 31.40
C GLU A 83 -11.76 0.19 31.88
N SER A 84 -12.45 1.24 32.35
CA SER A 84 -13.78 1.16 32.94
C SER A 84 -14.94 1.20 31.93
N LYS A 85 -14.70 1.65 30.69
CA LYS A 85 -15.75 1.84 29.68
C LYS A 85 -15.48 1.00 28.44
N ASN A 86 -16.29 -0.04 28.23
CA ASN A 86 -16.25 -0.83 27.00
C ASN A 86 -17.09 -0.16 25.90
N ASN A 87 -16.43 0.29 24.84
CA ASN A 87 -17.03 0.86 23.65
C ASN A 87 -16.53 0.20 22.35
N ASP A 88 -16.05 -1.05 22.44
CA ASP A 88 -15.46 -1.78 21.31
C ASP A 88 -16.45 -1.94 20.15
N TRP A 89 -17.71 -2.27 20.46
CA TRP A 89 -18.76 -2.39 19.46
C TRP A 89 -19.04 -1.07 18.74
N ALA A 90 -19.02 0.05 19.46
CA ALA A 90 -19.21 1.36 18.85
C ALA A 90 -18.05 1.70 17.90
N LEU A 91 -16.80 1.42 18.30
CA LEU A 91 -15.63 1.59 17.44
C LEU A 91 -15.73 0.72 16.18
N ILE A 92 -16.10 -0.56 16.32
CA ILE A 92 -16.29 -1.46 15.19
C ILE A 92 -17.38 -0.94 14.25
N THR A 93 -18.52 -0.51 14.78
CA THR A 93 -19.62 0.05 13.99
C THR A 93 -19.17 1.27 13.20
N GLU A 94 -18.47 2.22 13.82
CA GLU A 94 -18.02 3.43 13.11
C GLU A 94 -16.96 3.13 12.06
N LEU A 95 -16.05 2.18 12.32
CA LEU A 95 -15.09 1.70 11.32
C LEU A 95 -15.77 1.01 10.13
N LEU A 96 -16.78 0.18 10.38
CA LEU A 96 -17.56 -0.45 9.32
C LEU A 96 -18.33 0.59 8.51
N ASN A 97 -18.98 1.57 9.16
CA ASN A 97 -19.65 2.67 8.47
C ASN A 97 -18.68 3.43 7.56
N LEU A 98 -17.48 3.73 8.07
CA LEU A 98 -16.44 4.38 7.28
C LEU A 98 -16.07 3.55 6.03
N ILE A 99 -15.84 2.24 6.18
CA ILE A 99 -15.54 1.35 5.05
C ILE A 99 -16.70 1.31 4.05
N VAL A 100 -17.94 1.17 4.51
CA VAL A 100 -19.15 1.13 3.67
C VAL A 100 -19.26 2.40 2.81
N LEU A 101 -19.03 3.57 3.41
CA LEU A 101 -19.06 4.85 2.70
C LEU A 101 -17.92 4.98 1.68
N LEU A 102 -16.71 4.54 2.04
CA LEU A 102 -15.54 4.57 1.15
C LEU A 102 -15.63 3.56 0.00
N LEU A 103 -16.41 2.48 0.16
CA LEU A 103 -16.70 1.54 -0.92
C LEU A 103 -17.92 1.98 -1.76
N GLY A 104 -18.59 3.07 -1.38
CA GLY A 104 -19.67 3.67 -2.16
C GLY A 104 -21.04 2.99 -2.03
N PHE A 105 -21.23 2.19 -0.98
CA PHE A 105 -22.53 1.60 -0.66
C PHE A 105 -23.53 2.67 -0.20
N ASP A 106 -24.77 2.60 -0.68
CA ASP A 106 -25.89 3.39 -0.17
C ASP A 106 -26.62 2.65 0.95
N ARG A 107 -26.92 3.37 2.02
CA ARG A 107 -27.55 2.82 3.23
C ARG A 107 -28.99 2.36 3.02
N CYS A 108 -29.68 2.87 2.00
CA CYS A 108 -31.11 2.61 1.79
C CYS A 108 -31.34 1.28 1.05
N ASP A 109 -30.44 0.92 0.13
CA ASP A 109 -30.61 -0.27 -0.71
C ASP A 109 -29.42 -1.24 -0.70
N GLY A 110 -28.32 -0.89 -0.03
CA GLY A 110 -27.12 -1.73 0.07
C GLY A 110 -26.39 -1.91 -1.26
N LYS A 111 -26.68 -1.09 -2.28
CA LYS A 111 -26.00 -1.14 -3.58
C LYS A 111 -24.89 -0.10 -3.65
N THR A 112 -23.93 -0.37 -4.52
CA THR A 112 -22.83 0.55 -4.82
C THR A 112 -23.31 1.60 -5.83
N HIS A 113 -23.48 2.84 -5.38
CA HIS A 113 -23.88 3.96 -6.24
C HIS A 113 -22.75 4.95 -6.52
N ARG A 114 -21.63 4.80 -5.80
CA ARG A 114 -20.44 5.63 -5.96
C ARG A 114 -19.23 4.74 -6.24
N ASN A 115 -18.37 5.16 -7.15
CA ASN A 115 -17.05 4.57 -7.31
C ASN A 115 -16.04 5.54 -6.70
N VAL A 116 -15.35 5.12 -5.64
CA VAL A 116 -14.16 5.86 -5.19
C VAL A 116 -13.03 5.51 -6.16
N ILE A 117 -12.76 6.42 -7.09
CA ILE A 117 -11.70 6.23 -8.08
C ILE A 117 -10.39 6.62 -7.44
N PHE A 118 -9.63 5.62 -6.99
CA PHE A 118 -8.23 5.82 -6.61
C PHE A 118 -7.41 5.99 -7.90
N PHE A 119 -6.97 7.21 -8.19
CA PHE A 119 -6.03 7.47 -9.27
C PHE A 119 -4.61 7.26 -8.73
N GLN A 120 -3.90 6.27 -9.27
CA GLN A 120 -2.47 6.12 -9.05
C GLN A 120 -1.73 6.90 -10.13
N THR A 121 -0.87 7.82 -9.72
CA THR A 121 0.07 8.49 -10.61
C THR A 121 1.17 7.52 -11.03
N LYS A 122 1.79 7.78 -12.19
CA LYS A 122 2.93 6.98 -12.67
C LYS A 122 4.11 6.94 -11.67
N GLY A 123 4.26 7.97 -10.85
CA GLY A 123 5.27 8.00 -9.79
C GLY A 123 4.94 7.01 -8.66
N GLU A 124 3.70 7.00 -8.18
CA GLU A 124 3.23 6.07 -7.16
C GLU A 124 3.28 4.61 -7.66
N GLU A 125 2.95 4.35 -8.93
CA GLU A 125 3.10 3.02 -9.54
C GLU A 125 4.57 2.55 -9.53
N GLN A 126 5.51 3.45 -9.84
CA GLN A 126 6.94 3.14 -9.82
C GLN A 126 7.46 2.94 -8.39
N GLU A 127 6.91 3.65 -7.43
CA GLU A 127 7.27 3.55 -6.02
C GLU A 127 6.74 2.26 -5.39
N ASP A 128 5.48 1.90 -5.65
CA ASP A 128 4.91 0.60 -5.27
C ASP A 128 5.71 -0.56 -5.87
N ALA A 129 6.10 -0.43 -7.15
CA ALA A 129 6.97 -1.40 -7.79
C ALA A 129 8.31 -1.52 -7.06
N ARG A 130 8.94 -0.40 -6.67
CA ARG A 130 10.19 -0.41 -5.88
C ARG A 130 10.01 -1.05 -4.51
N TYR A 131 8.91 -0.75 -3.80
CA TYR A 131 8.61 -1.32 -2.48
C TYR A 131 8.33 -2.82 -2.54
N MET A 132 7.61 -3.30 -3.56
CA MET A 132 7.41 -4.75 -3.80
C MET A 132 8.71 -5.47 -4.18
N MET A 133 9.69 -4.75 -4.73
CA MET A 133 10.98 -5.28 -5.16
C MET A 133 12.00 -5.37 -4.01
N GLY A 134 11.88 -4.55 -2.96
CA GLY A 134 12.83 -4.49 -1.84
C GLY A 134 14.21 -3.95 -2.25
N ASP A 135 15.08 -3.65 -1.27
CA ASP A 135 16.48 -3.18 -1.46
C ASP A 135 17.42 -4.21 -2.11
N ARG A 136 16.89 -5.24 -2.79
CA ARG A 136 17.67 -6.29 -3.46
C ARG A 136 17.64 -6.07 -4.97
N GLU A 137 18.82 -6.20 -5.59
CA GLU A 137 19.05 -5.89 -7.00
C GLU A 137 17.98 -6.52 -7.91
N TYR A 138 17.26 -5.68 -8.65
CA TYR A 138 16.15 -6.00 -9.57
C TYR A 138 16.40 -7.22 -10.49
N TYR A 139 17.66 -7.49 -10.83
CA TYR A 139 18.07 -8.66 -11.60
C TYR A 139 17.80 -9.99 -10.89
N ASP A 140 17.86 -10.02 -9.56
CA ASP A 140 17.81 -11.26 -8.80
C ASP A 140 16.42 -11.86 -8.62
N HIS A 141 15.38 -11.07 -8.83
CA HIS A 141 13.97 -11.46 -8.68
C HIS A 141 13.34 -12.07 -9.93
N TYR A 142 13.98 -11.93 -11.10
CA TYR A 142 13.50 -12.59 -12.30
C TYR A 142 13.54 -14.11 -12.13
N ARG A 143 12.48 -14.81 -12.58
CA ARG A 143 12.56 -16.27 -12.76
C ARG A 143 13.74 -16.58 -13.70
N LEU A 144 14.38 -17.74 -13.54
CA LEU A 144 15.58 -18.11 -14.30
C LEU A 144 15.43 -17.86 -15.81
N GLU A 145 14.25 -18.16 -16.36
CA GLU A 145 13.90 -17.94 -17.77
C GLU A 145 13.88 -16.46 -18.16
N GLU A 146 13.41 -15.59 -17.28
CA GLU A 146 13.37 -14.15 -17.51
C GLU A 146 14.76 -13.53 -17.39
N LYS A 147 15.60 -13.98 -16.44
CA LYS A 147 17.02 -13.58 -16.36
C LYS A 147 17.72 -13.90 -17.67
N ARG A 148 17.59 -15.15 -18.12
CA ARG A 148 18.12 -15.65 -19.40
C ARG A 148 17.65 -14.82 -20.59
N ARG A 149 16.37 -14.45 -20.62
CA ARG A 149 15.80 -13.61 -21.67
C ARG A 149 16.39 -12.19 -21.66
N VAL A 150 16.56 -11.57 -20.49
CA VAL A 150 17.19 -10.25 -20.36
C VAL A 150 18.65 -10.30 -20.80
N MET A 151 19.41 -11.33 -20.39
CA MET A 151 20.80 -11.54 -20.81
C MET A 151 20.91 -11.70 -22.34
N LEU A 152 20.04 -12.50 -22.96
CA LEU A 152 20.00 -12.70 -24.41
C LEU A 152 19.68 -11.41 -25.16
N VAL A 153 18.68 -10.65 -24.71
CA VAL A 153 18.34 -9.35 -25.32
C VAL A 153 19.53 -8.39 -25.22
N ASN A 154 20.19 -8.31 -24.05
CA ASN A 154 21.37 -7.46 -23.88
C ASN A 154 22.49 -7.89 -24.84
N GLN A 155 22.83 -9.18 -24.87
CA GLN A 155 23.92 -9.70 -25.69
C GLN A 155 23.69 -9.48 -27.19
N LEU A 156 22.49 -9.77 -27.69
CA LEU A 156 22.14 -9.53 -29.08
C LEU A 156 22.21 -8.03 -29.42
N TYR A 157 21.75 -7.17 -28.50
CA TYR A 157 21.81 -5.73 -28.70
C TYR A 157 23.26 -5.19 -28.70
N GLN A 158 24.12 -5.67 -27.79
CA GLN A 158 25.55 -5.34 -27.77
C GLN A 158 26.26 -5.81 -29.04
N ASN A 159 25.83 -6.95 -29.60
CA ASN A 159 26.29 -7.48 -30.89
C ASN A 159 25.71 -6.74 -32.11
N LYS A 160 25.07 -5.59 -31.91
CA LYS A 160 24.50 -4.73 -32.96
C LYS A 160 23.38 -5.37 -33.77
N VAL A 161 22.72 -6.40 -33.23
CA VAL A 161 21.53 -6.98 -33.85
C VAL A 161 20.38 -5.96 -33.77
N PRO A 162 19.74 -5.60 -34.91
CA PRO A 162 18.61 -4.68 -34.91
C PRO A 162 17.46 -5.16 -34.01
N LYS A 163 16.82 -4.23 -33.28
CA LYS A 163 15.77 -4.54 -32.29
C LYS A 163 14.61 -5.37 -32.86
N HIS A 164 14.25 -5.17 -34.12
CA HIS A 164 13.20 -5.95 -34.79
C HIS A 164 13.63 -7.41 -35.03
N GLN A 165 14.91 -7.66 -35.30
CA GLN A 165 15.45 -9.02 -35.44
C GLN A 165 15.53 -9.71 -34.07
N ILE A 166 15.92 -8.97 -33.02
CA ILE A 166 15.88 -9.47 -31.62
C ILE A 166 14.45 -9.89 -31.25
N ALA A 167 13.47 -9.05 -31.57
CA ALA A 167 12.05 -9.32 -31.33
C ALA A 167 11.61 -10.62 -32.05
N SER A 168 11.97 -10.77 -33.32
CA SER A 168 11.65 -11.96 -34.11
C SER A 168 12.34 -13.22 -33.58
N LEU A 169 13.63 -13.15 -33.24
CA LEU A 169 14.43 -14.30 -32.77
C LEU A 169 13.94 -14.85 -31.43
N LEU A 170 13.46 -13.97 -30.55
CA LEU A 170 13.04 -14.33 -29.19
C LEU A 170 11.52 -14.47 -29.02
N GLY A 171 10.74 -14.32 -30.10
CA GLY A 171 9.28 -14.34 -30.04
C GLY A 171 8.69 -13.22 -29.18
N LEU A 172 9.34 -12.04 -29.17
CA LEU A 172 8.94 -10.87 -28.37
C LEU A 172 8.37 -9.78 -29.26
N SER A 173 7.59 -8.86 -28.67
CA SER A 173 7.23 -7.61 -29.34
C SER A 173 8.40 -6.62 -29.29
N ILE A 174 8.50 -5.73 -30.29
CA ILE A 174 9.49 -4.64 -30.30
C ILE A 174 9.34 -3.75 -29.05
N LYS A 175 8.10 -3.53 -28.59
CA LYS A 175 7.81 -2.83 -27.34
C LYS A 175 8.47 -3.51 -26.14
N ARG A 176 8.37 -4.84 -26.05
CA ARG A 176 9.00 -5.62 -24.97
C ARG A 176 10.53 -5.55 -25.04
N VAL A 177 11.12 -5.60 -26.23
CA VAL A 177 12.57 -5.42 -26.41
C VAL A 177 13.02 -4.03 -25.93
N ASN A 178 12.29 -2.97 -26.29
CA ASN A 178 12.59 -1.62 -25.83
C ASN A 178 12.46 -1.46 -24.30
N GLN A 179 11.46 -2.09 -23.68
CA GLN A 179 11.32 -2.11 -22.21
C GLN A 179 12.53 -2.77 -21.55
N ILE A 180 12.94 -3.95 -22.04
CA ILE A 180 14.08 -4.69 -21.50
C ILE A 180 15.37 -3.86 -21.63
N LEU A 181 15.61 -3.22 -22.77
CA LEU A 181 16.77 -2.35 -22.98
C LEU A 181 16.74 -1.10 -22.08
N GLY A 182 15.56 -0.52 -21.86
CA GLY A 182 15.40 0.61 -20.92
C GLY A 182 15.75 0.22 -19.50
N VAL A 183 15.30 -0.96 -19.06
CA VAL A 183 15.64 -1.54 -17.75
C VAL A 183 17.15 -1.79 -17.62
N ILE A 184 17.78 -2.39 -18.64
CA ILE A 184 19.24 -2.60 -18.65
C ILE A 184 19.99 -1.28 -18.48
N ALA A 185 19.59 -0.24 -19.21
CA ALA A 185 20.23 1.07 -19.12
C ALA A 185 20.09 1.71 -17.73
N ILE A 186 18.96 1.50 -17.05
CA ILE A 186 18.76 1.94 -15.66
C ILE A 186 19.69 1.17 -14.72
N ILE A 187 19.75 -0.17 -14.83
CA ILE A 187 20.61 -1.01 -13.99
C ILE A 187 22.09 -0.65 -14.16
N GLU A 188 22.56 -0.51 -15.40
CA GLU A 188 23.98 -0.21 -15.67
C GLU A 188 24.35 1.21 -15.20
N LYS A 189 23.40 2.16 -15.24
CA LYS A 189 23.62 3.55 -14.82
C LYS A 189 23.56 3.73 -13.30
N GLU A 190 22.62 3.08 -12.62
CA GLU A 190 22.38 3.25 -11.18
C GLU A 190 23.31 2.38 -10.32
N ASN A 191 23.63 1.16 -10.76
CA ASN A 191 24.39 0.19 -9.96
C ASN A 191 25.86 0.02 -10.40
N GLY A 192 26.26 0.63 -11.53
CA GLY A 192 27.61 0.54 -12.09
C GLY A 192 28.04 -0.88 -12.52
N ARG A 193 27.11 -1.84 -12.50
CA ARG A 193 27.33 -3.25 -12.84
C ARG A 193 26.73 -3.57 -14.20
N LYS A 194 27.49 -4.26 -15.05
CA LYS A 194 27.01 -4.78 -16.35
C LYS A 194 26.19 -6.04 -16.15
N ILE A 195 25.14 -6.22 -16.95
CA ILE A 195 24.39 -7.48 -17.00
C ILE A 195 25.34 -8.62 -17.44
N PRO A 196 25.35 -9.77 -16.76
CA PRO A 196 26.20 -10.90 -17.13
C PRO A 196 25.91 -11.39 -18.55
N LYS A 197 26.93 -11.92 -19.22
CA LYS A 197 26.78 -12.55 -20.54
C LYS A 197 25.97 -13.83 -20.42
N PHE A 198 25.16 -14.15 -21.42
CA PHE A 198 24.44 -15.41 -21.48
C PHE A 198 25.43 -16.56 -21.68
N GLU A 199 25.45 -17.51 -20.75
CA GLU A 199 26.20 -18.78 -20.79
C GLU A 199 25.28 -19.96 -21.13
#